data_AF-A0A7C2YUF7-F1
#
_entry.id   AF-A0A7C2YUF7-F1
#
_cell.length_a   1.000
_cell.length_b   1.000
_cell.length_c   1.000
_cell.angle_alpha   90.00
_cell.angle_beta   90.00
_cell.angle_gamma   90.00
#
_symmetry.space_group_name_H-M   'P 1'
#
loop_
_entity.id
_entity.type
_entity.pdbx_description
1 polymer ?
#
loop_
_entity_poly.entity_id
_entity_poly.type
_entity_poly.pdbx_seq_one_letter_code
_entity_poly.pdbx_strand_id
1 'polypeptide(L)'
;MFNPNEVKRMLKRMGINVNVKDVNASRVIIELKDGGSLELSDPTVVLLELPGGVLLYQVQVDKRGVKVNQPQVTPKIVIKAQEPKYSEDDVRLVMDQTGVSREEAIKALEEVNGDLAEAILRIQRSKGQA
;
A
#
# COMPACT_ATOMS: atom_id res chain seq x y z
N MET A 1 0.83 -33.07 -10.39
CA MET A 1 0.23 -32.14 -9.40
C MET A 1 0.11 -32.90 -8.08
N PHE A 2 0.59 -32.33 -6.97
CA PHE A 2 0.66 -33.03 -5.68
C PHE A 2 -0.73 -33.16 -5.05
N ASN A 3 -1.26 -34.39 -5.00
CA ASN A 3 -2.49 -34.71 -4.30
C ASN A 3 -2.20 -34.82 -2.77
N PRO A 4 -2.91 -34.09 -1.90
CA PRO A 4 -2.71 -34.15 -0.45
C PRO A 4 -2.81 -35.58 0.11
N ASN A 5 -3.66 -36.40 -0.51
CA ASN A 5 -3.82 -37.80 -0.15
C ASN A 5 -2.60 -38.66 -0.52
N GLU A 6 -1.87 -38.29 -1.57
CA GLU A 6 -0.62 -38.97 -1.94
C GLU A 6 0.50 -38.59 -0.96
N VAL A 7 0.59 -37.32 -0.58
CA VAL A 7 1.54 -36.84 0.42
C VAL A 7 1.30 -37.53 1.77
N LYS A 8 0.03 -37.60 2.23
CA LYS A 8 -0.35 -38.35 3.44
C LYS A 8 0.06 -39.82 3.36
N ARG A 9 -0.21 -40.50 2.24
CA ARG A 9 0.17 -41.90 2.04
C ARG A 9 1.67 -42.10 2.06
N MET A 10 2.43 -41.19 1.46
CA MET A 10 3.90 -41.25 1.46
C MET A 10 4.47 -41.09 2.87
N LEU A 11 4.04 -40.06 3.61
CA LEU A 11 4.51 -39.81 4.97
C LEU A 11 4.15 -40.96 5.92
N LYS A 12 2.96 -41.54 5.76
CA LYS A 12 2.55 -42.74 6.50
C LYS A 12 3.47 -43.95 6.23
N ARG A 13 3.94 -44.15 4.99
CA ARG A 13 4.94 -45.20 4.67
C ARG A 13 6.30 -44.96 5.32
N MET A 14 6.64 -43.71 5.60
CA MET A 14 7.86 -43.32 6.30
C MET A 14 7.70 -43.38 7.84
N GLY A 15 6.57 -43.89 8.35
CA GLY A 15 6.28 -43.99 9.78
C GLY A 15 5.83 -42.66 10.42
N ILE A 16 5.61 -41.62 9.62
CA ILE A 16 5.17 -40.31 10.10
C ILE A 16 3.64 -40.26 10.00
N ASN A 17 2.97 -40.31 11.15
CA ASN A 17 1.54 -40.06 11.22
C ASN A 17 1.29 -38.55 11.18
N VAL A 18 0.72 -38.08 10.06
CA VAL A 18 0.27 -36.71 9.89
C VAL A 18 -1.25 -36.65 9.95
N ASN A 19 -1.76 -35.70 10.72
CA ASN A 19 -3.18 -35.40 10.75
C ASN A 19 -3.51 -34.50 9.55
N VAL A 20 -4.57 -34.83 8.82
CA VAL A 20 -4.99 -34.06 7.63
C VAL A 20 -6.42 -33.61 7.86
N LYS A 21 -6.66 -32.32 7.76
CA LYS A 21 -7.96 -31.69 7.98
C LYS A 21 -8.32 -30.80 6.81
N ASP A 22 -9.54 -30.95 6.29
CA ASP A 22 -10.11 -30.00 5.35
C ASP A 22 -10.50 -28.72 6.12
N VAL A 23 -10.12 -27.57 5.56
CA VAL A 23 -10.43 -26.26 6.12
C VAL A 23 -11.50 -25.63 5.24
N ASN A 24 -12.70 -25.47 5.79
CA ASN A 24 -13.83 -24.83 5.11
C ASN A 24 -13.66 -23.30 5.12
N ALA A 25 -12.80 -22.79 4.22
CA ALA A 25 -12.50 -21.38 4.09
C ALA A 25 -13.29 -20.76 2.93
N SER A 26 -13.97 -19.64 3.18
CA SER A 26 -14.61 -18.84 2.12
C SER A 26 -13.63 -17.88 1.42
N ARG A 27 -12.55 -17.50 2.10
CA ARG A 27 -11.49 -16.63 1.58
C ARG A 27 -10.15 -16.93 2.23
N VAL A 28 -9.05 -16.80 1.47
CA VAL A 28 -7.68 -16.74 1.99
C VAL A 28 -7.08 -15.40 1.60
N ILE A 29 -6.45 -14.70 2.56
CA ILE A 29 -5.72 -13.46 2.32
C ILE A 29 -4.24 -13.72 2.63
N ILE A 30 -3.37 -13.47 1.67
CA ILE A 30 -1.92 -13.57 1.83
C ILE A 30 -1.36 -12.16 1.78
N GLU A 31 -0.94 -11.63 2.93
CA GLU A 31 -0.21 -10.37 3.00
C GLU A 31 1.24 -10.60 2.59
N LEU A 32 1.72 -9.77 1.66
CA LEU A 32 3.07 -9.83 1.13
C LEU A 32 3.96 -8.83 1.88
N LYS A 33 5.24 -9.15 1.98
CA LYS A 33 6.21 -8.31 2.70
C LYS A 33 6.42 -6.93 2.06
N ASP A 34 6.10 -6.79 0.78
CA ASP A 34 6.18 -5.53 0.04
C ASP A 34 4.96 -4.63 0.28
N GLY A 35 3.97 -5.07 1.04
CA GLY A 35 2.74 -4.33 1.36
C GLY A 35 1.55 -4.65 0.43
N GLY A 36 1.72 -5.56 -0.52
CA GLY A 36 0.63 -6.08 -1.34
C GLY A 36 -0.15 -7.18 -0.62
N SER A 37 -1.26 -7.61 -1.22
CA SER A 37 -1.99 -8.78 -0.76
C SER A 37 -2.58 -9.60 -1.91
N LEU A 38 -2.72 -10.90 -1.70
CA LEU A 38 -3.46 -11.80 -2.58
C LEU A 38 -4.75 -12.20 -1.87
N GLU A 39 -5.91 -11.91 -2.45
CA GLU A 39 -7.20 -12.41 -1.99
C GLU A 39 -7.66 -13.56 -2.89
N LEU A 40 -7.84 -14.73 -2.28
CA LEU A 40 -8.25 -15.96 -2.94
C LEU A 40 -9.69 -16.28 -2.52
N SER A 41 -10.64 -16.28 -3.45
CA SER A 41 -12.06 -16.54 -3.22
C SER A 41 -12.40 -18.02 -3.45
N ASP A 42 -13.26 -18.57 -2.60
CA ASP A 42 -13.67 -19.99 -2.63
C ASP A 42 -12.50 -20.99 -2.74
N PRO A 43 -11.45 -20.86 -1.89
CA PRO A 43 -10.29 -21.73 -1.96
C PRO A 43 -10.58 -23.13 -1.38
N THR A 44 -9.94 -24.15 -1.95
CA THR A 44 -9.80 -25.45 -1.30
C THR A 44 -8.55 -25.44 -0.42
N VAL A 45 -8.73 -25.59 0.89
CA VAL A 45 -7.63 -25.52 1.87
C VAL A 45 -7.53 -26.83 2.65
N VAL A 46 -6.32 -27.38 2.74
CA VAL A 46 -6.02 -28.57 3.52
C VAL A 46 -4.91 -28.24 4.54
N LEU A 47 -5.15 -28.56 5.81
CA LEU A 47 -4.18 -28.45 6.89
C LEU A 47 -3.53 -29.82 7.15
N LEU A 48 -2.19 -29.83 7.22
CA LEU A 48 -1.38 -30.96 7.66
C LEU A 48 -0.65 -30.58 8.96
N GLU A 49 -0.88 -31.36 10.01
CA GLU A 49 -0.18 -31.21 11.30
C GLU A 49 1.03 -32.15 11.30
N LEU A 50 2.24 -31.56 11.29
CA LEU A 50 3.50 -32.30 11.32
C LEU A 50 4.04 -32.40 12.76
N PRO A 51 4.85 -33.43 13.06
CA PRO A 51 5.59 -33.49 14.32
C PRO A 51 6.46 -32.24 14.53
N GLY A 52 6.65 -31.83 15.78
CA GLY A 52 7.41 -30.63 16.12
C GLY A 52 6.60 -29.32 16.08
N GLY A 53 5.26 -29.41 15.97
CA GLY A 53 4.36 -28.26 16.06
C GLY A 53 4.25 -27.45 14.78
N VAL A 54 4.71 -27.99 13.65
CA VAL A 54 4.63 -27.32 12.34
C VAL A 54 3.27 -27.59 11.70
N LEU A 55 2.58 -26.53 11.30
CA LEU A 55 1.33 -26.59 10.55
C LEU A 55 1.59 -26.22 9.09
N LEU A 56 1.19 -27.08 8.17
CA LEU A 56 1.30 -26.83 6.73
C LEU A 56 -0.09 -26.66 6.13
N TYR A 57 -0.34 -25.51 5.53
CA TYR A 57 -1.57 -25.24 4.80
C TYR A 57 -1.30 -25.32 3.30
N GLN A 58 -2.03 -26.17 2.60
CA GLN A 58 -2.04 -26.21 1.14
C GLN A 58 -3.32 -25.53 0.65
N VAL A 59 -3.16 -24.48 -0.17
CA VAL A 59 -4.27 -23.69 -0.71
C VAL A 59 -4.31 -23.88 -2.22
N GLN A 60 -5.48 -24.23 -2.76
CA GLN A 60 -5.76 -24.32 -4.19
C GLN A 60 -6.95 -23.43 -4.53
N VAL A 61 -6.85 -22.68 -5.62
CA VAL A 61 -7.91 -21.76 -6.07
C VAL A 61 -7.89 -21.65 -7.60
N ASP A 62 -9.06 -21.45 -8.20
CA ASP A 62 -9.17 -21.10 -9.62
C ASP A 62 -8.55 -19.71 -9.86
N LYS A 63 -7.81 -19.54 -10.97
CA LYS A 63 -7.16 -18.27 -11.31
C LYS A 63 -8.14 -17.08 -11.32
N ARG A 64 -9.41 -17.30 -11.68
CA ARG A 64 -10.46 -16.25 -11.68
C ARG A 64 -10.85 -15.78 -10.27
N GLY A 65 -10.62 -16.62 -9.26
CA GLY A 65 -10.85 -16.31 -7.85
C GLY A 65 -9.71 -15.54 -7.18
N VAL A 66 -8.64 -15.21 -7.93
CA VAL A 66 -7.46 -14.50 -7.40
C VAL A 66 -7.57 -13.01 -7.70
N LYS A 67 -7.56 -12.19 -6.65
CA LYS A 67 -7.38 -10.74 -6.74
C LYS A 67 -6.01 -10.38 -6.18
N VAL A 68 -5.23 -9.65 -6.96
CA VAL A 68 -3.92 -9.16 -6.56
C VAL A 68 -4.06 -7.69 -6.22
N ASN A 69 -3.93 -7.37 -4.94
CA ASN A 69 -3.75 -6.01 -4.47
C ASN A 69 -2.25 -5.76 -4.48
N GLN A 70 -1.76 -4.96 -5.43
CA GLN A 70 -0.39 -4.50 -5.36
C GLN A 70 -0.23 -3.66 -4.09
N PRO A 71 0.98 -3.58 -3.51
CA PRO A 71 1.25 -2.56 -2.52
C PRO A 71 0.79 -1.25 -3.13
N GLN A 72 -0.29 -0.70 -2.57
CA GLN A 72 -0.45 0.73 -2.65
C GLN A 72 0.81 1.20 -1.95
N VAL A 73 1.73 1.80 -2.71
CA VAL A 73 2.73 2.67 -2.11
C VAL A 73 1.85 3.65 -1.36
N THR A 74 1.56 3.37 -0.09
CA THR A 74 0.82 4.29 0.74
C THR A 74 1.74 5.48 0.73
N PRO A 75 1.42 6.58 0.06
CA PRO A 75 2.13 7.77 0.41
C PRO A 75 1.65 7.96 1.86
N LYS A 76 2.58 7.80 2.81
CA LYS A 76 2.43 8.23 4.21
C LYS A 76 1.41 9.34 4.21
N ILE A 77 0.21 9.12 4.76
CA ILE A 77 -0.88 10.11 4.83
C ILE A 77 -0.70 11.19 3.77
N VAL A 78 -1.24 11.03 2.55
CA VAL A 78 -1.36 12.19 1.66
C VAL A 78 -2.35 13.16 2.32
N ILE A 79 -1.89 13.91 3.33
CA ILE A 79 -1.94 15.36 3.22
C ILE A 79 -1.46 15.56 1.80
N LYS A 80 -2.29 16.13 0.93
CA LYS A 80 -1.88 16.54 -0.41
C LYS A 80 -0.63 17.41 -0.27
N ALA A 81 0.55 16.80 -0.13
CA ALA A 81 1.81 17.37 -0.49
C ALA A 81 1.73 17.31 -2.00
N GLN A 82 0.99 18.28 -2.53
CA GLN A 82 1.01 18.67 -3.92
C GLN A 82 2.49 18.62 -4.30
N GLU A 83 2.80 17.88 -5.36
CA GLU A 83 4.09 18.03 -6.01
C GLU A 83 4.34 19.54 -6.12
N PRO A 84 5.50 20.05 -5.69
CA PRO A 84 5.75 21.48 -5.72
C PRO A 84 5.64 21.93 -7.19
N LYS A 85 4.50 22.54 -7.54
CA LYS A 85 4.24 23.13 -8.87
C LYS A 85 5.23 24.24 -9.20
N TYR A 86 5.87 24.79 -8.18
CA TYR A 86 6.82 25.90 -8.27
C TYR A 86 8.14 25.48 -7.67
N SER A 87 9.22 26.08 -8.15
CA SER A 87 10.55 25.85 -7.58
C SER A 87 10.55 26.20 -6.09
N GLU A 88 11.25 25.41 -5.28
CA GLU A 88 11.47 25.74 -3.86
C GLU A 88 12.16 27.10 -3.70
N ASP A 89 12.98 27.52 -4.68
CA ASP A 89 13.61 28.84 -4.68
C ASP A 89 12.58 29.98 -4.82
N ASP A 90 11.57 29.81 -5.67
CA ASP A 90 10.51 30.82 -5.86
C ASP A 90 9.61 30.89 -4.63
N VAL A 91 9.22 29.74 -4.08
CA VAL A 91 8.43 29.65 -2.84
C VAL A 91 9.18 30.33 -1.69
N ARG A 92 10.48 30.07 -1.56
CA ARG A 92 11.32 30.69 -0.55
C ARG A 92 11.47 32.19 -0.74
N LEU A 93 11.64 32.66 -1.98
CA LEU A 93 11.75 34.09 -2.26
C LEU A 93 10.45 34.82 -1.91
N VAL A 94 9.29 34.24 -2.22
CA VAL A 94 7.98 34.79 -1.81
C VAL A 94 7.89 34.86 -0.29
N MET A 95 8.27 33.79 0.42
CA MET A 95 8.27 33.77 1.89
C MET A 95 9.21 34.83 2.48
N ASP A 96 10.43 34.96 1.96
CA ASP A 96 11.43 35.91 2.48
C ASP A 96 11.03 37.37 2.21
N GLN A 97 10.42 37.68 1.05
CA GLN A 97 10.01 39.04 0.68
C GLN A 97 8.68 39.49 1.29
N THR A 98 7.84 38.55 1.71
CA THR A 98 6.48 38.86 2.17
C THR A 98 6.16 38.38 3.58
N GLY A 99 7.00 37.52 4.17
CA GLY A 99 6.85 36.99 5.52
C GLY A 99 5.60 36.13 5.72
N VAL A 100 5.17 35.39 4.71
CA VAL A 100 4.02 34.48 4.78
C VAL A 100 4.46 33.03 5.00
N SER A 101 3.50 32.18 5.37
CA SER A 101 3.74 30.74 5.47
C SER A 101 4.00 30.11 4.09
N ARG A 102 4.65 28.94 4.06
CA ARG A 102 4.91 28.20 2.82
C ARG A 102 3.64 27.90 2.03
N GLU A 103 2.54 27.60 2.72
CA GLU A 103 1.25 27.32 2.10
C GLU A 103 0.67 28.56 1.39
N GLU A 104 0.77 29.72 2.03
CA GLU A 104 0.33 31.00 1.44
C GLU A 104 1.22 31.42 0.26
N ALA A 105 2.53 31.19 0.34
CA ALA A 105 3.45 31.44 -0.76
C ALA A 105 3.13 30.57 -1.99
N ILE A 106 2.87 29.27 -1.79
CA ILE A 106 2.45 28.36 -2.87
C ILE A 106 1.13 28.83 -3.48
N LYS A 107 0.14 29.19 -2.65
CA LYS A 107 -1.15 29.68 -3.13
C LYS A 107 -1.03 30.97 -3.93
N ALA A 108 -0.18 31.91 -3.51
CA ALA A 108 0.06 33.14 -4.24
C ALA A 108 0.67 32.88 -5.62
N LEU A 109 1.63 31.95 -5.70
CA LEU A 109 2.20 31.49 -6.98
C LEU A 109 1.16 30.76 -7.84
N GLU A 110 0.26 29.98 -7.25
CA GLU A 110 -0.88 29.35 -7.96
C GLU A 110 -1.83 30.36 -8.59
N GLU A 111 -2.19 31.41 -7.86
CA GLU A 111 -3.16 32.42 -8.33
C GLU A 111 -2.63 33.25 -9.50
N VAL A 112 -1.31 33.38 -9.63
CA VAL A 112 -0.66 34.17 -10.68
C VAL A 112 0.07 33.28 -11.71
N ASN A 113 -0.24 31.98 -11.74
CA ASN A 113 0.34 31.00 -12.66
C ASN A 113 1.89 30.94 -12.65
N GLY A 114 2.51 31.18 -11.49
CA GLY A 114 3.97 31.08 -11.30
C GLY A 114 4.76 32.36 -11.54
N ASP A 115 4.12 33.51 -11.76
CA ASP A 115 4.82 34.79 -11.80
C ASP A 115 5.25 35.24 -10.38
N LEU A 116 6.55 35.09 -10.11
CA LEU A 116 7.16 35.44 -8.82
C LEU A 116 6.95 36.91 -8.43
N ALA A 117 7.06 37.84 -9.38
CA ALA A 117 6.95 39.26 -9.10
C ALA A 117 5.50 39.63 -8.75
N GLU A 118 4.54 39.12 -9.53
CA GLU A 118 3.11 39.36 -9.27
C GLU A 118 2.66 38.70 -7.96
N ALA A 119 3.18 37.52 -7.61
CA ALA A 119 2.90 36.85 -6.34
C ALA A 119 3.33 37.70 -5.14
N ILE A 120 4.55 38.26 -5.17
CA ILE A 120 5.10 39.12 -4.11
C ILE A 120 4.27 40.40 -3.98
N LEU A 121 3.99 41.09 -5.10
CA LEU A 121 3.22 42.34 -5.12
C LEU A 121 1.80 42.13 -4.59
N ARG A 122 1.17 41.01 -4.95
CA ARG A 122 -0.19 40.66 -4.50
C ARG A 122 -0.24 40.51 -2.98
N ILE A 123 0.68 39.75 -2.39
CA ILE A 123 0.73 39.57 -0.94
C ILE A 123 0.99 40.91 -0.23
N GLN A 124 1.90 41.73 -0.77
CA GLN A 124 2.19 43.05 -0.20
C GLN A 124 0.97 43.99 -0.26
N ARG A 125 0.19 43.96 -1.35
CA ARG A 125 -1.08 44.71 -1.45
C ARG A 125 -2.12 44.21 -0.45
N SER A 126 -2.20 42.89 -0.22
CA SER A 126 -3.11 42.30 0.77
C SER A 126 -2.71 42.63 2.21
N LYS A 127 -1.41 42.74 2.52
CA LYS A 127 -0.92 43.16 3.85
C LYS A 127 -0.97 44.67 4.08
N GLY A 128 -0.95 45.49 3.03
CA GLY A 128 -1.03 46.95 3.12
C GLY A 128 -2.45 47.53 3.28
N GLN A 129 -3.48 46.68 3.33
CA GLN A 129 -4.88 47.07 3.58
C GLN A 129 -5.40 46.65 4.97
N ALA A 130 -4.51 46.26 5.88
CA ALA A 130 -4.80 45.97 7.28
C ALA A 130 -4.19 47.03 8.21
#